data_AF-A0A8E0RUZ3-F1
#
_entry.id   AF-A0A8E0RUZ3-F1
#
_cell.length_a   1.000
_cell.length_b   1.000
_cell.length_c   1.000
_cell.angle_alpha   90.00
_cell.angle_beta   90.00
_cell.angle_gamma   90.00
#
_symmetry.space_group_name_H-M   'P 1'
#
loop_
_entity.id
_entity.type
_entity.pdbx_description
1 polymer ?
#
loop_
_entity_poly.entity_id
_entity_poly.type
_entity_poly.pdbx_seq_one_letter_code
_entity_poly.pdbx_strand_id
1 'polypeptide(L)'
;MSGRAGRRGKDDSGTVILMVDETMNDIAAKQIMMGSPPPLNSAFHITNNMLLNLLRVEEINPEYMMERSFCQFQNYSSLPKMYQELNELRSEHAAVQVEDEESVESYHQIRLCLDDLMAQQRQYIRRPQYIVPFLQPGRLIKVSTESCDYGWGAVINLKKRLRTDRSSAPESFYLIDCLLAIKSNGATATSSEEESVESGSVTSAPAEVIPIRMDCVVGISAVRLVIPKDLRVKEARAGVLNAIDKVKTRMGGTLPPLDPVDDMHITDAKFIEINRKVKAFEERLHHHWLHDDPRLSVLLRQYAKKEKLHERIEQLTQTLGSKVSLIQMEELTARKRVLRRLNFVSEHDVIELKGCVACEITSADELLLTELLFDGVFNRLPAEQIAALLSCFVFEERASEMPKLTKELSDALRTLQDTARRIARISNECRLKVDEDSYVDSFKPHMMDVVYSWTRGASFAQVCAMTDLFEGTIIRTLRMLEELLRQMANAARTIGSASLEVKFNEGQFSTTGCRCG
;
A
#
# COMPACT_ATOMS: atom_id res chain seq x y z
N MET A 1 -19.49 15.71 0.86
CA MET A 1 -20.80 15.11 0.50
C MET A 1 -21.86 15.35 1.56
N SER A 2 -21.58 15.09 2.85
CA SER A 2 -22.49 15.36 3.98
C SER A 2 -23.03 16.80 4.04
N GLY A 3 -22.22 17.80 3.68
CA GLY A 3 -22.64 19.21 3.64
C GLY A 3 -23.72 19.56 2.61
N ARG A 4 -24.21 18.61 1.80
CA ARG A 4 -25.38 18.79 0.93
C ARG A 4 -26.71 18.56 1.68
N ALA A 5 -26.68 17.97 2.87
CA ALA A 5 -27.86 17.73 3.70
C ALA A 5 -28.27 19.01 4.45
N GLY A 6 -29.58 19.30 4.48
CA GLY A 6 -30.15 20.47 5.13
C GLY A 6 -30.18 21.69 4.21
N ARG A 7 -31.39 22.13 3.83
CA ARG A 7 -31.59 23.31 2.98
C ARG A 7 -31.80 24.55 3.86
N ARG A 8 -30.96 25.55 3.62
CA ARG A 8 -31.00 26.83 4.34
C ARG A 8 -32.40 27.45 4.27
N GLY A 9 -33.01 27.68 5.44
CA GLY A 9 -34.31 28.32 5.59
C GLY A 9 -35.53 27.43 5.34
N LYS A 10 -35.34 26.12 5.11
CA LYS A 10 -36.45 25.15 4.94
C LYS A 10 -36.39 24.00 5.93
N ASP A 11 -35.18 23.56 6.28
CA ASP A 11 -34.97 22.41 7.15
C ASP A 11 -34.25 22.87 8.43
N ASP A 12 -34.69 22.40 9.59
CA ASP A 12 -34.08 22.74 10.90
C ASP A 12 -32.70 22.08 11.09
N SER A 13 -32.49 20.92 10.48
CA SER A 13 -31.22 20.18 10.51
C SER A 13 -31.04 19.31 9.26
N GLY A 14 -29.80 18.93 8.97
CA GLY A 14 -29.46 17.98 7.91
C GLY A 14 -29.23 16.58 8.48
N THR A 15 -29.97 15.58 7.98
CA THR A 15 -29.75 14.18 8.37
C THR A 15 -28.80 13.51 7.37
N VAL A 16 -27.74 12.87 7.88
CA VAL A 16 -26.77 12.11 7.09
C VAL A 16 -26.75 10.67 7.60
N ILE A 17 -26.98 9.71 6.72
CA ILE A 17 -26.99 8.28 7.04
C ILE A 17 -25.78 7.63 6.38
N LEU A 18 -24.92 7.00 7.17
CA LEU A 18 -23.76 6.23 6.71
C LEU A 18 -24.08 4.73 6.82
N MET A 19 -23.99 4.02 5.70
CA MET A 19 -24.06 2.55 5.71
C MET A 19 -22.67 1.99 5.98
N VAL A 20 -22.55 1.08 6.95
CA VAL A 20 -21.28 0.51 7.43
C VAL A 20 -21.29 -1.01 7.25
N ASP A 21 -20.16 -1.57 6.84
CA ASP A 21 -19.92 -3.00 6.67
C ASP A 21 -18.93 -3.53 7.74
N GLU A 22 -18.82 -4.86 7.89
CA GLU A 22 -17.96 -5.54 8.89
C GLU A 22 -16.47 -5.21 8.74
N THR A 23 -16.05 -4.72 7.58
CA THR A 23 -14.65 -4.33 7.31
C THR A 23 -14.26 -2.98 7.92
N MET A 24 -15.20 -2.22 8.48
CA MET A 24 -14.94 -0.88 8.97
C MET A 24 -14.47 -0.88 10.43
N ASN A 25 -13.24 -0.45 10.66
CA ASN A 25 -12.68 -0.31 11.99
C ASN A 25 -13.18 0.97 12.69
N ASP A 26 -13.28 0.94 14.02
CA ASP A 26 -13.70 2.08 14.86
C ASP A 26 -12.90 3.36 14.59
N ILE A 27 -11.59 3.22 14.37
CA ILE A 27 -10.69 4.35 14.09
C ILE A 27 -11.06 5.02 12.76
N ALA A 28 -11.32 4.22 11.72
CA ALA A 28 -11.70 4.74 10.41
C ALA A 28 -13.06 5.43 10.47
N ALA A 29 -14.03 4.84 11.20
CA ALA A 29 -15.34 5.44 11.41
C ALA A 29 -15.22 6.80 12.12
N LYS A 30 -14.42 6.87 13.18
CA LYS A 30 -14.16 8.12 13.90
C LYS A 30 -13.49 9.17 13.02
N GLN A 31 -12.52 8.78 12.19
CA GLN A 31 -11.84 9.70 11.27
C GLN A 31 -12.78 10.23 10.17
N ILE A 32 -13.72 9.43 9.67
CA ILE A 32 -14.69 9.89 8.67
C ILE A 32 -15.71 10.84 9.29
N MET A 33 -16.16 10.59 10.52
CA MET A 33 -17.18 11.40 11.18
C MET A 33 -16.65 12.67 11.85
N MET A 34 -15.50 12.56 12.53
CA MET A 34 -14.92 13.61 13.38
C MET A 34 -13.54 14.08 12.91
N GLY A 35 -13.03 13.54 11.81
CA GLY A 35 -11.72 13.92 11.30
C GLY A 35 -11.68 15.35 10.80
N SER A 36 -10.49 15.94 10.87
CA SER A 36 -10.21 17.22 10.23
C SER A 36 -10.32 17.09 8.71
N PRO A 37 -10.72 18.17 8.01
CA PRO A 37 -10.67 18.21 6.56
C PRO A 37 -9.27 17.83 6.05
N PRO A 38 -9.15 17.00 4.99
CA PRO A 38 -7.86 16.66 4.43
C PRO A 38 -7.17 17.93 3.88
N PRO A 39 -5.84 18.05 4.00
CA PRO A 39 -5.11 19.16 3.41
C PRO A 39 -5.20 19.12 1.88
N LEU A 40 -5.11 20.29 1.25
CA LEU A 40 -5.00 20.38 -0.21
C LEU A 40 -3.57 19.98 -0.61
N ASN A 41 -3.39 18.74 -1.06
CA ASN A 41 -2.09 18.25 -1.55
C ASN A 41 -2.00 18.42 -3.07
N SER A 42 -0.83 18.83 -3.57
CA SER A 42 -0.58 18.94 -5.01
C SER A 42 -0.59 17.56 -5.68
N ALA A 43 -1.30 17.44 -6.80
CA ALA A 43 -1.28 16.28 -7.70
C ALA A 43 -0.45 16.53 -8.97
N PHE A 44 0.51 17.46 -8.89
CA PHE A 44 1.40 17.80 -10.01
C PHE A 44 2.19 16.57 -10.45
N HIS A 45 2.22 16.33 -11.75
CA HIS A 45 3.01 15.29 -12.39
C HIS A 45 3.42 15.77 -13.78
N ILE A 46 4.53 15.25 -14.28
CA ILE A 46 5.09 15.67 -15.58
C ILE A 46 4.36 14.90 -16.68
N THR A 47 3.81 15.62 -17.66
CA THR A 47 3.23 15.03 -18.89
C THR A 47 4.08 15.38 -20.10
N ASN A 48 4.01 14.60 -21.19
CA ASN A 48 4.88 14.86 -22.34
C ASN A 48 4.44 16.13 -23.09
N ASN A 49 3.13 16.38 -23.21
CA ASN A 49 2.60 17.62 -23.78
C ASN A 49 3.08 18.86 -23.01
N MET A 50 3.07 18.82 -21.67
CA MET A 50 3.62 19.90 -20.84
C MET A 50 5.11 20.09 -21.13
N LEU A 51 5.88 19.00 -21.17
CA LEU A 51 7.33 19.07 -21.43
C LEU A 51 7.63 19.65 -22.81
N LEU A 52 6.94 19.20 -23.85
CA LEU A 52 7.09 19.70 -25.21
C LEU A 52 6.71 21.18 -25.33
N ASN A 53 5.63 21.60 -24.67
CA ASN A 53 5.24 23.01 -24.64
C ASN A 53 6.27 23.90 -23.92
N LEU A 54 6.91 23.40 -22.86
CA LEU A 54 7.98 24.13 -22.18
C LEU A 54 9.23 24.22 -23.03
N LEU A 55 9.64 23.13 -23.66
CA LEU A 55 10.79 23.11 -24.58
C LEU A 55 10.56 23.95 -25.85
N ARG A 56 9.30 24.23 -26.21
CA ARG A 56 8.94 25.13 -27.32
C ARG A 56 9.20 26.60 -27.01
N VAL A 57 9.18 27.00 -25.73
CA VAL A 57 9.31 28.39 -25.31
C VAL A 57 10.74 28.63 -24.80
N GLU A 58 11.55 29.38 -25.55
CA GLU A 58 12.98 29.57 -25.25
C GLU A 58 13.26 30.18 -23.86
N GLU A 59 12.32 30.95 -23.31
CA GLU A 59 12.51 31.66 -22.03
C GLU A 59 12.27 30.78 -20.78
N ILE A 60 11.69 29.58 -20.93
CA ILE A 60 11.24 28.77 -19.79
C ILE A 60 11.80 27.36 -19.85
N ASN A 61 12.63 27.01 -18.85
CA ASN A 61 13.11 25.65 -18.68
C ASN A 61 12.09 24.77 -17.90
N PRO A 62 11.92 23.48 -18.24
CA PRO A 62 11.08 22.57 -17.48
C PRO A 62 11.42 22.52 -15.97
N GLU A 63 12.71 22.57 -15.66
CA GLU A 63 13.25 22.57 -14.30
C GLU A 63 12.74 23.77 -13.49
N TYR A 64 12.61 24.94 -14.12
CA TYR A 64 12.10 26.15 -13.49
C TYR A 64 10.63 26.03 -13.11
N MET A 65 9.82 25.39 -13.96
CA MET A 65 8.40 25.13 -13.63
C MET A 65 8.27 24.15 -12.47
N MET A 66 9.10 23.11 -12.42
CA MET A 66 9.07 22.14 -11.32
C MET A 66 9.44 22.77 -9.98
N GLU A 67 10.44 23.65 -9.96
CA GLU A 67 10.86 24.36 -8.74
C GLU A 67 9.73 25.24 -8.17
N ARG A 68 8.93 25.86 -9.05
CA ARG A 68 7.79 26.70 -8.67
C ARG A 68 6.47 25.94 -8.51
N SER A 69 6.47 24.62 -8.68
CA SER A 69 5.27 23.82 -8.52
C SER A 69 4.76 23.87 -7.08
N PHE A 70 3.44 23.79 -6.90
CA PHE A 70 2.85 23.72 -5.56
C PHE A 70 3.32 22.47 -4.80
N CYS A 71 3.62 21.38 -5.51
CA CYS A 71 4.20 20.17 -4.93
C CYS A 71 5.57 20.45 -4.28
N GLN A 72 6.46 21.13 -5.00
CA GLN A 72 7.78 21.51 -4.47
C GLN A 72 7.65 22.51 -3.31
N PHE A 73 6.74 23.48 -3.41
CA PHE A 73 6.45 24.42 -2.34
C PHE A 73 6.02 23.71 -1.04
N GLN A 74 5.11 22.74 -1.13
CA GLN A 74 4.66 21.96 0.03
C GLN A 74 5.81 21.17 0.66
N ASN A 75 6.69 20.62 -0.17
CA ASN A 75 7.85 19.89 0.31
C ASN A 75 8.82 20.82 1.06
N TYR A 76 9.15 21.97 0.46
CA TYR A 76 10.01 23.01 1.06
C TYR A 76 9.42 23.63 2.32
N SER A 77 8.11 23.84 2.37
CA SER A 77 7.44 24.38 3.57
C SER A 77 7.61 23.48 4.80
N SER A 78 7.76 22.17 4.60
CA SER A 78 8.03 21.22 5.69
C SER A 78 9.49 21.19 6.15
N LEU A 79 10.45 21.63 5.32
CA LEU A 79 11.88 21.51 5.61
C LEU A 79 12.32 22.29 6.86
N PRO A 80 11.95 23.56 7.09
CA PRO A 80 12.40 24.30 8.28
C PRO A 80 12.02 23.60 9.59
N LYS A 81 10.79 23.06 9.67
CA LYS A 81 10.32 22.32 10.84
C LYS A 81 11.12 21.04 11.05
N MET A 82 11.41 20.31 9.97
CA MET A 82 12.23 19.10 10.02
C MET A 82 13.68 19.39 10.43
N TYR A 83 14.27 20.49 9.94
CA TYR A 83 15.61 20.92 10.37
C TYR A 83 15.63 21.30 11.85
N GLN A 84 14.58 21.96 12.34
CA GLN A 84 14.46 22.28 13.76
C GLN A 84 14.35 21.01 14.62
N GLU A 85 13.45 20.08 14.26
CA GLU A 85 13.31 18.77 14.94
C GLU A 85 14.64 18.00 14.92
N LEU A 86 15.36 17.98 13.81
CA LEU A 86 16.66 17.35 13.70
C LEU A 86 17.69 17.95 14.66
N ASN A 87 17.73 19.28 14.77
CA ASN A 87 18.66 19.96 15.68
C ASN A 87 18.31 19.69 17.15
N GLU A 88 17.03 19.68 17.50
CA GLU A 88 16.54 19.32 18.83
C GLU A 88 16.94 17.88 19.19
N LEU A 89 16.66 16.91 18.30
CA LEU A 89 17.04 15.51 18.49
C LEU A 89 18.55 15.31 18.58
N ARG A 90 19.35 16.01 17.76
CA ARG A 90 20.81 15.96 17.86
C ARG A 90 21.31 16.50 19.19
N SER A 91 20.71 17.57 19.69
CA SER A 91 21.05 18.12 21.00
C SER A 91 20.68 17.15 22.14
N GLU A 92 19.51 16.52 22.07
CA GLU A 92 19.09 15.49 23.03
C GLU A 92 20.01 14.27 23.00
N HIS A 93 20.37 13.79 21.80
CA HIS A 93 21.29 12.67 21.62
C HIS A 93 22.68 12.99 22.21
N ALA A 94 23.20 14.21 22.00
CA ALA A 94 24.48 14.64 22.55
C ALA A 94 24.44 14.80 24.09
N ALA A 95 23.28 15.11 24.66
CA ALA A 95 23.10 15.24 26.11
C ALA A 95 23.06 13.87 26.83
N VAL A 96 22.67 12.80 26.13
CA VAL A 96 22.67 11.44 26.70
C VAL A 96 24.09 10.87 26.65
N GLN A 97 24.78 10.92 27.78
CA GLN A 97 26.08 10.26 27.98
C GLN A 97 25.85 8.90 28.64
N VAL A 98 26.41 7.85 28.03
CA VAL A 98 26.37 6.47 28.53
C VAL A 98 27.79 6.10 28.94
N GLU A 99 27.96 5.56 30.15
CA GLU A 99 29.25 5.02 30.61
C GLU A 99 29.60 3.76 29.80
N ASP A 100 30.83 3.66 29.31
CA ASP A 100 31.36 2.52 28.54
C ASP A 100 30.44 2.04 27.39
N GLU A 101 30.07 2.98 26.52
CA GLU A 101 29.12 2.79 25.41
C GLU A 101 29.41 1.56 24.53
N GLU A 102 30.69 1.29 24.20
CA GLU A 102 31.08 0.14 23.37
C GLU A 102 30.71 -1.21 24.02
N SER A 103 30.85 -1.32 25.33
CA SER A 103 30.49 -2.54 26.05
C SER A 103 28.98 -2.71 26.14
N VAL A 104 28.24 -1.62 26.41
CA VAL A 104 26.78 -1.64 26.48
C VAL A 104 26.17 -1.95 25.10
N GLU A 105 26.72 -1.39 24.03
CA GLU A 105 26.36 -1.70 22.64
C GLU A 105 26.55 -3.20 22.36
N SER A 106 27.72 -3.76 22.68
CA SER A 106 27.99 -5.17 22.43
C SER A 106 27.02 -6.09 23.18
N TYR A 107 26.68 -5.75 24.43
CA TYR A 107 25.68 -6.47 25.22
C TYR A 107 24.28 -6.33 24.62
N HIS A 108 23.90 -5.13 24.19
CA HIS A 108 22.59 -4.88 23.57
C HIS A 108 22.42 -5.64 22.26
N GLN A 109 23.44 -5.65 21.40
CA GLN A 109 23.44 -6.40 20.14
C GLN A 109 23.32 -7.91 20.36
N ILE A 110 24.04 -8.48 21.34
CA ILE A 110 23.92 -9.90 21.70
C ILE A 110 22.48 -10.20 22.15
N ARG A 111 21.86 -9.31 22.93
CA ARG A 111 20.48 -9.45 23.40
C ARG A 111 19.46 -9.37 22.27
N LEU A 112 19.57 -8.40 21.35
CA LEU A 112 18.69 -8.28 20.19
C LEU A 112 18.77 -9.53 19.30
N CYS A 113 19.99 -9.99 19.01
CA CYS A 113 20.21 -11.21 18.24
C CYS A 113 19.61 -12.44 18.93
N LEU A 114 19.70 -12.51 20.26
CA LEU A 114 19.11 -13.60 21.04
C LEU A 114 17.57 -13.54 20.99
N ASP A 115 16.97 -12.38 21.17
CA ASP A 115 15.51 -12.19 21.09
C ASP A 115 14.97 -12.58 19.70
N ASP A 116 15.68 -12.22 18.62
CA ASP A 116 15.34 -12.62 17.25
C ASP A 116 15.47 -14.14 17.04
N LEU A 117 16.55 -14.74 17.51
CA LEU A 117 16.74 -16.20 17.43
C LEU A 117 15.67 -16.94 18.24
N MET A 118 15.29 -16.44 19.42
CA MET A 118 14.19 -16.98 20.23
C MET A 118 12.84 -16.83 19.52
N ALA A 119 12.59 -15.70 18.84
CA ALA A 119 11.37 -15.49 18.06
C ALA A 119 11.28 -16.48 16.89
N GLN A 120 12.39 -16.69 16.16
CA GLN A 120 12.49 -17.70 15.11
C GLN A 120 12.27 -19.11 15.68
N GLN A 121 12.92 -19.45 16.80
CA GLN A 121 12.74 -20.73 17.48
C GLN A 121 11.25 -20.96 17.84
N ARG A 122 10.58 -19.95 18.41
CA ARG A 122 9.14 -19.99 18.73
C ARG A 122 8.27 -20.16 17.48
N GLN A 123 8.63 -19.56 16.35
CA GLN A 123 7.90 -19.72 15.10
C GLN A 123 7.99 -21.17 14.57
N TYR A 124 9.14 -21.83 14.71
CA TYR A 124 9.28 -23.24 14.38
C TYR A 124 8.46 -24.13 15.32
N ILE A 125 8.55 -23.90 16.62
CA ILE A 125 7.79 -24.66 17.63
C ILE A 125 6.28 -24.53 17.41
N ARG A 126 5.78 -23.32 17.09
CA ARG A 126 4.35 -23.05 16.83
C ARG A 126 3.79 -23.72 15.58
N ARG A 127 4.59 -24.39 14.75
CA ARG A 127 4.06 -25.11 13.59
C ARG A 127 3.12 -26.23 14.04
N PRO A 128 1.95 -26.40 13.38
CA PRO A 128 0.97 -27.40 13.78
C PRO A 128 1.52 -28.83 13.90
N GLN A 129 2.53 -29.18 13.09
CA GLN A 129 3.16 -30.50 13.09
C GLN A 129 3.84 -30.83 14.42
N TYR A 130 4.42 -29.82 15.09
CA TYR A 130 5.22 -30.00 16.30
C TYR A 130 4.45 -29.69 17.57
N ILE A 131 3.64 -28.63 17.60
CA ILE A 131 2.96 -28.20 18.84
C ILE A 131 1.70 -29.00 19.18
N VAL A 132 0.92 -29.42 18.18
CA VAL A 132 -0.41 -30.03 18.37
C VAL A 132 -0.37 -31.30 19.24
N PRO A 133 0.60 -32.23 19.11
CA PRO A 133 0.69 -33.42 19.97
C PRO A 133 0.82 -33.12 21.47
N PHE A 134 1.42 -31.97 21.82
CA PHE A 134 1.72 -31.57 23.19
C PHE A 134 0.64 -30.73 23.84
N LEU A 135 -0.28 -30.16 23.05
CA LEU A 135 -1.46 -29.38 23.51
C LEU A 135 -2.60 -30.27 24.01
N GLN A 136 -2.27 -31.19 24.91
CA GLN A 136 -3.25 -32.07 25.55
C GLN A 136 -3.99 -31.32 26.67
N PRO A 137 -5.26 -31.69 26.98
CA PRO A 137 -5.99 -31.12 28.10
C PRO A 137 -5.21 -31.26 29.41
N GLY A 138 -4.98 -30.16 30.11
CA GLY A 138 -4.15 -30.11 31.31
C GLY A 138 -2.75 -29.54 31.11
N ARG A 139 -2.27 -29.42 29.87
CA ARG A 139 -0.94 -28.88 29.59
C ARG A 139 -0.87 -27.41 30.00
N LEU A 140 0.24 -27.01 30.63
CA LEU A 140 0.49 -25.60 30.92
C LEU A 140 1.20 -24.92 29.75
N ILE A 141 0.66 -23.78 29.34
CA ILE A 141 1.21 -22.95 28.27
C ILE A 141 1.34 -21.51 28.73
N LYS A 142 2.36 -20.80 28.26
CA LYS A 142 2.50 -19.36 28.44
C LYS A 142 1.88 -18.64 27.25
N VAL A 143 0.96 -17.72 27.51
CA VAL A 143 0.20 -17.00 26.49
C VAL A 143 0.48 -15.51 26.59
N SER A 144 0.91 -14.92 25.48
CA SER A 144 1.05 -13.48 25.34
C SER A 144 0.37 -13.05 24.05
N THR A 145 -0.46 -12.02 24.13
CA THR A 145 -0.90 -11.26 22.95
C THR A 145 0.03 -10.06 22.76
N GLU A 146 -0.12 -9.36 21.64
CA GLU A 146 0.59 -8.11 21.37
C GLU A 146 0.33 -7.02 22.42
N SER A 147 -0.85 -7.08 23.06
CA SER A 147 -1.30 -6.07 24.03
C SER A 147 -1.14 -6.48 25.49
N CYS A 148 -1.12 -7.77 25.82
CA CYS A 148 -1.13 -8.26 27.20
C CYS A 148 -0.38 -9.60 27.36
N ASP A 149 0.49 -9.70 28.37
CA ASP A 149 1.01 -10.99 28.85
C ASP A 149 0.02 -11.57 29.88
N TYR A 150 -0.70 -12.62 29.47
CA TYR A 150 -1.65 -13.36 30.31
C TYR A 150 -0.93 -14.35 31.23
N GLY A 151 0.37 -14.58 31.04
CA GLY A 151 1.16 -15.51 31.83
C GLY A 151 0.84 -16.97 31.51
N TRP A 152 0.94 -17.82 32.54
CA TRP A 152 0.73 -19.27 32.40
C TRP A 152 -0.74 -19.65 32.55
N GLY A 153 -1.25 -20.41 31.60
CA GLY A 153 -2.60 -20.96 31.58
C GLY A 153 -2.62 -22.46 31.32
N ALA A 154 -3.79 -23.07 31.49
CA ALA A 154 -4.01 -24.49 31.24
C ALA A 154 -4.83 -24.72 29.96
N VAL A 155 -4.38 -25.62 29.09
CA VAL A 155 -5.10 -26.03 27.89
C VAL A 155 -6.31 -26.88 28.27
N ILE A 156 -7.49 -26.52 27.75
CA ILE A 156 -8.73 -27.27 27.95
C ILE A 156 -9.04 -28.11 26.72
N ASN A 157 -9.09 -27.46 25.55
CA ASN A 157 -9.48 -28.11 24.30
C ASN A 157 -8.78 -27.47 23.10
N LEU A 158 -8.61 -28.24 22.03
CA LEU A 158 -8.05 -27.81 20.76
C LEU A 158 -9.08 -28.05 19.65
N LYS A 159 -9.47 -26.99 18.94
CA LYS A 159 -10.45 -27.04 17.85
C LYS A 159 -9.79 -26.64 16.54
N LYS A 160 -9.88 -27.49 15.53
CA LYS A 160 -9.52 -27.14 14.15
C LYS A 160 -10.72 -26.48 13.47
N ARG A 161 -10.55 -25.27 12.96
CA ARG A 161 -11.56 -24.54 12.17
C ARG A 161 -11.06 -24.32 10.75
N LEU A 162 -12.00 -24.21 9.82
CA LEU A 162 -11.74 -23.87 8.43
C LEU A 162 -12.34 -22.49 8.18
N ARG A 163 -11.55 -21.56 7.64
CA ARG A 163 -12.09 -20.29 7.16
C ARG A 163 -12.71 -20.50 5.79
N THR A 164 -14.01 -20.30 5.67
CA THR A 164 -14.77 -20.34 4.41
C THR A 164 -15.33 -18.96 4.12
N ASP A 165 -14.46 -17.97 3.92
CA ASP A 165 -14.87 -16.66 3.40
C ASP A 165 -14.76 -16.62 1.88
N ARG A 166 -15.69 -15.91 1.22
CA ARG A 166 -15.68 -15.73 -0.25
C ARG A 166 -14.46 -14.96 -0.77
N SER A 167 -13.72 -14.27 0.11
CA SER A 167 -12.64 -13.33 -0.25
C SER A 167 -11.23 -13.90 -0.09
N SER A 168 -11.04 -15.02 0.60
CA SER A 168 -9.71 -15.55 0.96
C SER A 168 -9.57 -17.03 0.67
N ALA A 169 -8.33 -17.48 0.40
CA ALA A 169 -8.03 -18.89 0.26
C ALA A 169 -8.47 -19.69 1.52
N PRO A 170 -9.01 -20.91 1.35
CA PRO A 170 -9.44 -21.74 2.47
C PRO A 170 -8.23 -22.14 3.32
N GLU A 171 -8.12 -21.56 4.50
CA GLU A 171 -7.04 -21.83 5.45
C GLU A 171 -7.61 -22.52 6.70
N SER A 172 -6.99 -23.63 7.10
CA SER A 172 -7.34 -24.30 8.35
C SER A 172 -6.50 -23.75 9.50
N PHE A 173 -7.15 -23.25 10.55
CA PHE A 173 -6.49 -22.71 11.74
C PHE A 173 -6.92 -23.45 13.01
N TYR A 174 -6.07 -23.43 14.03
CA TYR A 174 -6.34 -24.04 15.32
C TYR A 174 -6.70 -22.97 16.35
N LEU A 175 -7.79 -23.20 17.08
CA LEU A 175 -8.17 -22.44 18.26
C LEU A 175 -7.95 -23.31 19.49
N ILE A 176 -7.24 -22.75 20.47
CA ILE A 176 -6.95 -23.39 21.74
C ILE A 176 -7.85 -22.74 22.79
N ASP A 177 -8.74 -23.50 23.40
CA ASP A 177 -9.51 -23.04 24.56
C ASP A 177 -8.59 -23.15 25.78
N CYS A 178 -8.17 -22.01 26.33
CA CYS A 178 -7.23 -21.94 27.45
C CYS A 178 -7.83 -21.22 28.66
N LEU A 179 -7.60 -21.78 29.84
CA LEU A 179 -7.93 -21.13 31.10
C LEU A 179 -6.81 -20.15 31.46
N LEU A 180 -7.12 -18.86 31.49
CA LEU A 180 -6.18 -17.78 31.77
C LEU A 180 -6.69 -16.94 32.94
N ALA A 181 -5.76 -16.37 33.69
CA ALA A 181 -6.07 -15.34 34.68
C ALA A 181 -6.27 -14.02 33.92
N ILE A 182 -7.49 -13.48 33.96
CA ILE A 182 -7.74 -12.14 33.43
C ILE A 182 -7.26 -11.16 34.49
N LYS A 183 -6.20 -10.40 34.18
CA LYS A 183 -6.00 -9.12 34.83
C LYS A 183 -7.17 -8.26 34.41
N SER A 184 -8.00 -7.80 35.35
CA SER A 184 -9.07 -6.88 35.04
C SER A 184 -8.45 -5.65 34.39
N ASN A 185 -8.50 -5.57 33.06
CA ASN A 185 -8.33 -4.29 32.39
C ASN A 185 -9.48 -3.45 32.92
N GLY A 186 -9.13 -2.43 33.70
CA GLY A 186 -10.08 -1.43 34.15
C GLY A 186 -10.90 -0.97 32.96
N ALA A 187 -12.20 -1.22 33.01
CA ALA A 187 -13.12 -0.45 32.22
C ALA A 187 -12.91 1.01 32.61
N THR A 188 -12.34 1.80 31.69
CA THR A 188 -12.37 3.26 31.65
C THR A 188 -12.02 3.98 32.96
N ALA A 189 -10.75 4.38 33.13
CA ALA A 189 -10.41 5.48 34.02
C ALA A 189 -9.27 6.31 33.41
N THR A 190 -9.65 7.53 33.06
CA THR A 190 -8.80 8.69 32.83
C THR A 190 -7.80 8.92 33.96
N SER A 191 -6.63 9.43 33.54
CA SER A 191 -5.65 10.23 34.29
C SER A 191 -4.87 9.60 35.46
N SER A 192 -3.55 9.83 35.34
CA SER A 192 -2.54 10.14 36.37
C SER A 192 -2.01 9.03 37.26
N GLU A 193 -0.68 8.91 37.13
CA GLU A 193 0.33 8.75 38.18
C GLU A 193 0.74 7.34 38.60
N GLU A 194 2.06 7.15 38.46
CA GLU A 194 2.88 6.06 38.94
C GLU A 194 2.88 6.07 40.47
N GLU A 195 2.40 5.01 41.12
CA GLU A 195 2.83 4.70 42.49
C GLU A 195 2.98 3.19 42.72
N SER A 196 4.18 2.87 43.19
CA SER A 196 4.62 1.80 44.10
C SER A 196 3.80 0.52 44.24
N VAL A 197 4.52 -0.56 43.97
CA VAL A 197 4.26 -1.92 44.44
C VAL A 197 4.40 -1.97 45.95
N GLU A 198 3.29 -2.17 46.66
CA GLU A 198 3.29 -2.80 47.99
C GLU A 198 2.24 -3.92 48.07
N SER A 199 2.70 -5.02 48.66
CA SER A 199 1.99 -6.26 48.94
C SER A 199 0.83 -6.07 49.91
N GLY A 200 -0.37 -6.51 49.53
CA GLY A 200 -1.45 -6.73 50.51
C GLY A 200 -2.88 -6.72 49.99
N SER A 201 -3.30 -7.74 49.24
CA SER A 201 -4.62 -8.40 49.38
C SER A 201 -4.84 -9.36 48.21
N VAL A 202 -5.07 -10.64 48.52
CA VAL A 202 -5.32 -11.70 47.54
C VAL A 202 -6.77 -11.57 47.05
N THR A 203 -7.02 -10.64 46.12
CA THR A 203 -8.18 -10.74 45.23
C THR A 203 -7.79 -11.68 44.08
N SER A 204 -8.28 -12.92 44.16
CA SER A 204 -8.07 -13.93 43.11
C SER A 204 -8.54 -13.38 41.76
N ALA A 205 -7.60 -13.18 40.84
CA ALA A 205 -7.90 -12.71 39.48
C ALA A 205 -8.95 -13.64 38.83
N PRO A 206 -9.99 -13.10 38.16
CA PRO A 206 -11.03 -13.92 37.57
C PRO A 206 -10.45 -14.86 36.51
N ALA A 207 -10.69 -16.16 36.69
CA ALA A 207 -10.29 -17.21 35.76
C ALA A 207 -11.36 -17.39 34.66
N GLU A 208 -10.98 -17.21 33.40
CA GLU A 208 -11.88 -17.42 32.26
C GLU A 208 -11.27 -18.30 31.17
N VAL A 209 -12.14 -18.93 30.40
CA VAL A 209 -11.77 -19.77 29.27
C VAL A 209 -11.82 -18.91 28.02
N ILE A 210 -10.66 -18.61 27.45
CA ILE A 210 -10.52 -17.74 26.29
C ILE A 210 -10.05 -18.59 25.11
N PRO A 211 -10.73 -18.51 23.94
CA PRO A 211 -10.22 -19.12 22.72
C PRO A 211 -9.06 -18.28 22.19
N ILE A 212 -7.86 -18.85 22.18
CA ILE A 212 -6.64 -18.20 21.68
C ILE A 212 -6.17 -18.84 20.38
N ARG A 213 -5.53 -18.04 19.53
CA ARG A 213 -4.82 -18.53 18.35
C ARG A 213 -3.48 -19.15 18.78
N MET A 214 -3.00 -20.10 17.97
CA MET A 214 -1.71 -20.76 18.20
C MET A 214 -0.52 -19.78 18.15
N ASP A 215 -0.69 -18.67 17.44
CA ASP A 215 0.28 -17.58 17.33
C ASP A 215 0.57 -16.93 18.70
N CYS A 216 -0.39 -16.96 19.63
CA CYS A 216 -0.27 -16.33 20.96
C CYS A 216 0.50 -17.19 21.98
N VAL A 217 0.91 -18.41 21.61
CA VAL A 217 1.63 -19.32 22.52
C VAL A 217 3.12 -19.01 22.52
N VAL A 218 3.66 -18.60 23.68
CA VAL A 218 5.07 -18.21 23.85
C VAL A 218 5.91 -19.36 24.39
N GLY A 219 5.34 -20.23 25.23
CA GLY A 219 6.05 -21.34 25.84
C GLY A 219 5.13 -22.47 26.28
N ILE A 220 5.70 -23.67 26.41
CA ILE A 220 4.99 -24.90 26.82
C ILE A 220 5.76 -25.51 27.97
N SER A 221 5.07 -25.96 29.01
CA SER A 221 5.70 -26.66 30.13
C SER A 221 5.60 -28.18 29.99
N ALA A 222 6.60 -28.89 30.53
CA ALA A 222 6.56 -30.34 30.68
C ALA A 222 5.45 -30.82 31.64
N VAL A 223 4.94 -29.94 32.51
CA VAL A 223 3.92 -30.30 33.52
C VAL A 223 2.51 -30.33 32.93
N ARG A 224 1.73 -31.31 33.39
CA ARG A 224 0.31 -31.47 33.07
C ARG A 224 -0.51 -31.52 34.36
N LEU A 225 -1.54 -30.69 34.43
CA LEU A 225 -2.54 -30.70 35.50
C LEU A 225 -3.70 -31.64 35.16
N VAL A 226 -4.28 -32.25 36.18
CA VAL A 226 -5.55 -32.94 36.07
C VAL A 226 -6.66 -31.90 36.16
N ILE A 227 -7.36 -31.66 35.04
CA ILE A 227 -8.43 -30.68 34.96
C ILE A 227 -9.78 -31.35 35.27
N PRO A 228 -10.66 -30.74 36.10
CA PRO A 228 -12.03 -31.19 36.29
C PRO A 228 -12.83 -31.22 34.97
N LYS A 229 -13.77 -32.17 34.83
CA LYS A 229 -14.60 -32.29 33.62
C LYS A 229 -15.52 -31.08 33.40
N ASP A 230 -15.92 -30.40 34.47
CA ASP A 230 -16.83 -29.25 34.43
C ASP A 230 -16.14 -27.95 34.88
N LEU A 231 -15.86 -27.06 33.93
CA LEU A 231 -15.22 -25.76 34.16
C LEU A 231 -16.21 -24.57 34.07
N ARG A 232 -17.52 -24.84 34.01
CA ARG A 232 -18.54 -23.77 33.99
C ARG A 232 -18.57 -23.01 35.33
N VAL A 233 -18.42 -23.76 36.42
CA VAL A 233 -18.42 -23.24 37.80
C VAL A 233 -17.19 -22.35 38.04
N LYS A 234 -17.39 -21.16 38.61
CA LYS A 234 -16.30 -20.19 38.89
C LYS A 234 -15.27 -20.75 39.87
N GLU A 235 -15.70 -21.48 40.90
CA GLU A 235 -14.83 -22.12 41.89
C GLU A 235 -13.90 -23.17 41.28
N ALA A 236 -14.42 -23.98 40.33
CA ALA A 236 -13.60 -24.97 39.62
C ALA A 236 -12.48 -24.31 38.81
N ARG A 237 -12.76 -23.14 38.20
CA ARG A 237 -11.76 -22.38 37.44
C ARG A 237 -10.70 -21.74 38.34
N ALA A 238 -11.12 -21.15 39.47
CA ALA A 238 -10.20 -20.64 40.48
C ALA A 238 -9.33 -21.77 41.09
N GLY A 239 -9.90 -22.96 41.27
CA GLY A 239 -9.17 -24.15 41.71
C GLY A 239 -8.02 -24.55 40.78
N VAL A 240 -8.21 -24.43 39.46
CA VAL A 240 -7.15 -24.70 38.47
C VAL A 240 -6.04 -23.64 38.54
N LEU A 241 -6.36 -22.35 38.66
CA LEU A 241 -5.33 -21.31 38.85
C LEU A 241 -4.53 -21.52 40.14
N ASN A 242 -5.22 -21.81 41.24
CA ASN A 242 -4.56 -22.13 42.51
C ASN A 242 -3.66 -23.38 42.38
N ALA A 243 -4.04 -24.35 41.55
CA ALA A 243 -3.19 -25.50 41.25
C ALA A 243 -1.95 -25.11 40.44
N ILE A 244 -2.07 -24.19 39.47
CA ILE A 244 -0.92 -23.62 38.73
C ILE A 244 0.04 -22.93 39.71
N ASP A 245 -0.47 -22.09 40.61
CA ASP A 245 0.35 -21.38 41.61
C ASP A 245 1.02 -22.33 42.62
N LYS A 246 0.32 -23.40 43.03
CA LYS A 246 0.91 -24.47 43.86
C LYS A 246 2.04 -25.21 43.16
N VAL A 247 1.88 -25.49 41.86
CA VAL A 247 2.95 -26.13 41.08
C VAL A 247 4.13 -25.17 40.92
N LYS A 248 3.87 -23.88 40.65
CA LYS A 248 4.90 -22.86 40.53
C LYS A 248 5.71 -22.70 41.82
N THR A 249 5.06 -22.69 42.97
CA THR A 249 5.72 -22.60 44.29
C THR A 249 6.49 -23.87 44.64
N ARG A 250 5.96 -25.07 44.31
CA ARG A 250 6.66 -26.35 44.52
C ARG A 250 7.93 -26.49 43.67
N MET A 251 7.94 -25.91 42.48
CA MET A 251 9.04 -26.03 41.49
C MET A 251 10.07 -24.89 41.58
N GLY A 252 10.10 -24.12 42.66
CA GLY A 252 11.14 -23.09 42.87
C GLY A 252 10.92 -21.77 42.10
N GLY A 253 9.69 -21.48 41.67
CA GLY A 253 9.30 -20.19 41.10
C GLY A 253 9.14 -20.16 39.57
N THR A 254 9.76 -21.10 38.84
CA THR A 254 9.71 -21.16 37.37
C THR A 254 9.29 -22.56 36.91
N LEU A 255 8.31 -22.63 36.01
CA LEU A 255 7.85 -23.91 35.46
C LEU A 255 8.89 -24.43 34.45
N PRO A 256 9.24 -25.73 34.47
CA PRO A 256 10.19 -26.29 33.53
C PRO A 256 9.60 -26.22 32.11
N PRO A 257 10.29 -25.55 31.16
CA PRO A 257 9.89 -25.57 29.75
C PRO A 257 10.09 -26.97 29.17
N LEU A 258 9.31 -27.30 28.16
CA LEU A 258 9.48 -28.51 27.37
C LEU A 258 10.67 -28.32 26.41
N ASP A 259 11.63 -29.26 26.38
CA ASP A 259 12.78 -29.14 25.47
C ASP A 259 12.34 -29.44 24.02
N PRO A 260 12.54 -28.51 23.07
CA PRO A 260 12.15 -28.74 21.68
C PRO A 260 12.91 -29.87 20.96
N VAL A 261 14.11 -30.24 21.41
CA VAL A 261 14.93 -31.28 20.77
C VAL A 261 14.73 -32.62 21.48
N ASP A 262 14.87 -32.64 22.80
CA ASP A 262 14.85 -33.89 23.57
C ASP A 262 13.43 -34.40 23.80
N ASP A 263 12.47 -33.52 24.12
CA ASP A 263 11.08 -33.90 24.42
C ASP A 263 10.16 -33.82 23.19
N MET A 264 10.33 -32.80 22.33
CA MET A 264 9.49 -32.61 21.14
C MET A 264 10.02 -33.32 19.88
N HIS A 265 11.23 -33.88 19.93
CA HIS A 265 11.87 -34.63 18.85
C HIS A 265 11.89 -33.88 17.50
N ILE A 266 12.18 -32.57 17.52
CA ILE A 266 12.30 -31.78 16.28
C ILE A 266 13.67 -32.04 15.64
N THR A 267 13.70 -32.87 14.58
CA THR A 267 14.92 -33.30 13.89
C THR A 267 15.36 -32.38 12.73
N ASP A 268 14.66 -31.27 12.50
CA ASP A 268 14.98 -30.34 11.41
C ASP A 268 16.39 -29.74 11.58
N ALA A 269 17.26 -29.92 10.59
CA ALA A 269 18.65 -29.41 10.64
C ALA A 269 18.73 -27.90 10.91
N LYS A 270 17.82 -27.12 10.30
CA LYS A 270 17.72 -25.67 10.52
C LYS A 270 17.33 -25.33 11.96
N PHE A 271 16.44 -26.12 12.56
CA PHE A 271 15.99 -25.90 13.93
C PHE A 271 17.09 -26.22 14.95
N ILE A 272 17.82 -27.32 14.74
CA ILE A 272 18.97 -27.71 15.58
C ILE A 272 20.05 -26.62 15.54
N GLU A 273 20.32 -26.05 14.37
CA GLU A 273 21.25 -24.93 14.23
C GLU A 273 20.78 -23.70 15.01
N ILE A 274 19.50 -23.31 14.90
CA ILE A 274 18.92 -22.20 15.67
C ILE A 274 19.04 -22.48 17.17
N ASN A 275 18.69 -23.67 17.65
CA ASN A 275 18.76 -24.02 19.06
C ASN A 275 20.21 -23.98 19.60
N ARG A 276 21.18 -24.46 18.80
CA ARG A 276 22.62 -24.34 19.15
C ARG A 276 23.05 -22.88 19.22
N LYS A 277 22.60 -22.04 18.29
CA LYS A 277 22.88 -20.59 18.32
C LYS A 277 22.27 -19.93 19.54
N VAL A 278 21.01 -20.22 19.88
CA VAL A 278 20.36 -19.69 21.10
C VAL A 278 21.20 -20.01 22.33
N LYS A 279 21.56 -21.28 22.55
CA LYS A 279 22.42 -21.68 23.68
C LYS A 279 23.77 -20.98 23.68
N ALA A 280 24.44 -20.88 22.52
CA ALA A 280 25.73 -20.20 22.41
C ALA A 280 25.62 -18.68 22.70
N PHE A 281 24.53 -18.02 22.28
CA PHE A 281 24.30 -16.60 22.57
C PHE A 281 23.87 -16.38 24.03
N GLU A 282 23.13 -17.31 24.64
CA GLU A 282 22.85 -17.31 26.09
C GLU A 282 24.14 -17.41 26.89
N GLU A 283 25.02 -18.36 26.54
CA GLU A 283 26.33 -18.49 27.17
C GLU A 283 27.16 -17.22 26.98
N ARG A 284 27.23 -16.65 25.78
CA ARG A 284 27.94 -15.38 25.53
C ARG A 284 27.38 -14.22 26.34
N LEU A 285 26.05 -14.18 26.54
CA LEU A 285 25.41 -13.16 27.36
C LEU A 285 25.80 -13.30 28.83
N HIS A 286 25.82 -14.53 29.37
CA HIS A 286 26.24 -14.81 30.74
C HIS A 286 27.74 -14.55 30.99
N HIS A 287 28.60 -14.81 30.00
CA HIS A 287 30.04 -14.51 30.10
C HIS A 287 30.37 -13.02 29.94
N HIS A 288 29.40 -12.20 29.55
CA HIS A 288 29.62 -10.77 29.40
C HIS A 288 29.71 -10.11 30.78
N TRP A 289 30.74 -9.32 31.03
CA TRP A 289 31.02 -8.72 32.35
C TRP A 289 29.87 -7.86 32.91
N LEU A 290 29.14 -7.14 32.03
CA LEU A 290 27.94 -6.37 32.39
C LEU A 290 26.73 -7.22 32.84
N HIS A 291 26.71 -8.55 32.62
CA HIS A 291 25.55 -9.39 32.93
C HIS A 291 25.20 -9.42 34.43
N ASP A 292 26.24 -9.44 35.26
CA ASP A 292 26.12 -9.51 36.73
C ASP A 292 26.14 -8.11 37.38
N ASP A 293 26.30 -7.04 36.59
CA ASP A 293 26.36 -5.68 37.11
C ASP A 293 24.95 -5.16 37.48
N PRO A 294 24.72 -4.70 38.74
CA PRO A 294 23.44 -4.09 39.14
C PRO A 294 23.06 -2.83 38.32
N ARG A 295 24.04 -2.15 37.70
CA ARG A 295 23.82 -0.94 36.87
C ARG A 295 23.30 -1.27 35.46
N LEU A 296 23.34 -2.54 35.05
CA LEU A 296 22.97 -2.99 33.70
C LEU A 296 21.60 -2.45 33.26
N SER A 297 20.60 -2.49 34.14
CA SER A 297 19.24 -2.05 33.83
C SER A 297 19.15 -0.55 33.50
N VAL A 298 19.97 0.28 34.15
CA VAL A 298 20.03 1.73 33.93
C VAL A 298 20.81 2.04 32.66
N LEU A 299 21.98 1.41 32.48
CA LEU A 299 22.82 1.57 31.29
C LEU A 299 22.08 1.17 30.02
N LEU A 300 21.39 0.02 30.02
CA LEU A 300 20.58 -0.42 28.88
C LEU A 300 19.42 0.53 28.60
N ARG A 301 18.79 1.12 29.62
CA ARG A 301 17.70 2.08 29.43
C ARG A 301 18.22 3.38 28.81
N GLN A 302 19.38 3.86 29.25
CA GLN A 302 20.03 5.04 28.68
C GLN A 302 20.49 4.79 27.24
N TYR A 303 21.15 3.66 26.98
CA TYR A 303 21.58 3.26 25.65
C TYR A 303 20.38 3.10 24.69
N ALA A 304 19.33 2.38 25.10
CA ALA A 304 18.14 2.22 24.28
C ALA A 304 17.43 3.56 23.98
N LYS A 305 17.51 4.55 24.88
CA LYS A 305 17.03 5.91 24.61
C LYS A 305 17.91 6.58 23.55
N LYS A 306 19.24 6.49 23.69
CA LYS A 306 20.21 7.07 22.76
C LYS A 306 20.10 6.47 21.36
N GLU A 307 20.00 5.14 21.26
CA GLU A 307 19.83 4.40 20.01
C GLU A 307 18.53 4.79 19.29
N LYS A 308 17.39 4.88 20.00
CA LYS A 308 16.13 5.38 19.41
C LYS A 308 16.25 6.79 18.86
N LEU A 309 16.97 7.68 19.56
CA LEU A 309 17.24 9.03 19.06
C LEU A 309 18.14 8.97 17.82
N HIS A 310 19.16 8.11 17.82
CA HIS A 310 20.07 7.92 16.69
C HIS A 310 19.33 7.42 15.44
N GLU A 311 18.52 6.36 15.56
CA GLU A 311 17.67 5.84 14.49
C GLU A 311 16.73 6.92 13.95
N ARG A 312 16.11 7.70 14.85
CA ARG A 312 15.23 8.80 14.45
C ARG A 312 15.99 9.89 13.69
N ILE A 313 17.18 10.26 14.13
CA ILE A 313 18.06 11.23 13.44
C ILE A 313 18.45 10.71 12.06
N GLU A 314 18.82 9.44 11.94
CA GLU A 314 19.20 8.84 10.66
C GLU A 314 18.01 8.83 9.69
N GLN A 315 16.85 8.35 10.14
CA GLN A 315 15.61 8.35 9.35
C GLN A 315 15.23 9.76 8.89
N LEU A 316 15.31 10.76 9.78
CA LEU A 316 14.94 12.14 9.47
C LEU A 316 16.00 12.78 8.54
N THR A 317 17.28 12.46 8.70
CA THR A 317 18.36 12.91 7.81
C THR A 317 18.20 12.32 6.41
N GLN A 318 17.91 11.03 6.27
CA GLN A 318 17.61 10.38 4.99
C GLN A 318 16.37 11.00 4.33
N THR A 319 15.32 11.23 5.13
CA THR A 319 14.08 11.88 4.66
C THR A 319 14.36 13.30 4.16
N LEU A 320 15.14 14.10 4.89
CA LEU A 320 15.56 15.44 4.46
C LEU A 320 16.36 15.39 3.16
N GLY A 321 17.33 14.48 3.05
CA GLY A 321 18.11 14.29 1.82
C GLY A 321 17.22 14.06 0.60
N SER A 322 16.21 13.19 0.73
CA SER A 322 15.24 12.91 -0.34
C SER A 322 14.31 14.09 -0.66
N LYS A 323 14.00 14.93 0.34
CA LYS A 323 13.08 16.07 0.17
C LYS A 323 13.74 17.33 -0.35
N VAL A 324 15.05 17.48 -0.15
CA VAL A 324 15.82 18.64 -0.63
C VAL A 324 16.03 18.56 -2.14
N SER A 325 16.15 17.36 -2.72
CA SER A 325 16.21 17.22 -4.18
C SER A 325 14.91 17.68 -4.84
N LEU A 326 15.03 18.25 -6.04
CA LEU A 326 13.87 18.58 -6.88
C LEU A 326 13.05 17.32 -7.13
N ILE A 327 11.77 17.37 -6.75
CA ILE A 327 10.83 16.27 -6.95
C ILE A 327 10.74 15.95 -8.45
N GLN A 328 10.66 14.67 -8.78
CA GLN A 328 10.48 14.16 -10.15
C GLN A 328 11.61 14.47 -11.16
N MET A 329 12.82 14.84 -10.70
CA MET A 329 13.96 15.07 -11.59
C MET A 329 14.35 13.83 -12.42
N GLU A 330 14.31 12.65 -11.81
CA GLU A 330 14.58 11.39 -12.51
C GLU A 330 13.54 11.12 -13.61
N GLU A 331 12.27 11.41 -13.32
CA GLU A 331 11.15 11.27 -14.26
C GLU A 331 11.29 12.25 -15.43
N LEU A 332 11.62 13.53 -15.15
CA LEU A 332 11.89 14.53 -16.19
C LEU A 332 12.99 14.05 -17.14
N THR A 333 14.09 13.56 -16.57
CA THR A 333 15.25 13.10 -17.36
C THR A 333 14.89 11.87 -18.20
N ALA A 334 14.11 10.93 -17.64
CA ALA A 334 13.64 9.76 -18.37
C ALA A 334 12.71 10.15 -19.53
N ARG A 335 11.76 11.06 -19.30
CA ARG A 335 10.85 11.58 -20.33
C ARG A 335 11.59 12.33 -21.44
N LYS A 336 12.57 13.19 -21.10
CA LYS A 336 13.46 13.82 -22.09
C LYS A 336 14.17 12.78 -22.96
N ARG A 337 14.68 11.68 -22.38
CA ARG A 337 15.29 10.59 -23.15
C ARG A 337 14.31 9.92 -24.11
N VAL A 338 13.06 9.68 -23.70
CA VAL A 338 12.01 9.13 -24.58
C VAL A 338 11.74 10.07 -25.75
N LEU A 339 11.55 11.36 -25.48
CA LEU A 339 11.31 12.37 -26.53
C LEU A 339 12.46 12.45 -27.54
N ARG A 340 13.71 12.36 -27.08
CA ARG A 340 14.89 12.30 -27.94
C ARG A 340 14.95 11.02 -28.77
N ARG A 341 14.66 9.85 -28.17
CA ARG A 341 14.64 8.56 -28.89
C ARG A 341 13.57 8.51 -29.98
N LEU A 342 12.42 9.16 -29.76
CA LEU A 342 11.32 9.24 -30.72
C LEU A 342 11.48 10.40 -31.74
N ASN A 343 12.55 11.19 -31.64
CA ASN A 343 12.82 12.37 -32.48
C ASN A 343 11.74 13.47 -32.37
N PHE A 344 11.14 13.65 -31.20
CA PHE A 344 10.27 14.81 -30.91
C PHE A 344 11.11 16.03 -30.52
N VAL A 345 12.32 15.78 -30.01
CA VAL A 345 13.27 16.76 -29.52
C VAL A 345 14.67 16.31 -29.92
N SER A 346 15.56 17.23 -30.24
CA SER A 346 16.96 16.97 -30.57
C SER A 346 17.81 16.60 -29.35
N GLU A 347 19.06 16.21 -29.56
CA GLU A 347 20.01 15.91 -28.46
C GLU A 347 20.24 17.09 -27.50
N HIS A 348 20.02 18.32 -27.98
CA HIS A 348 20.20 19.57 -27.25
C HIS A 348 18.89 20.13 -26.66
N ASP A 349 17.87 19.29 -26.51
CA ASP A 349 16.55 19.70 -25.99
C ASP A 349 15.80 20.73 -26.86
N VAL A 350 16.13 20.82 -28.15
CA VAL A 350 15.43 21.70 -29.10
C VAL A 350 14.26 20.94 -29.73
N ILE A 351 13.08 21.56 -29.75
CA ILE A 351 11.86 20.93 -30.28
C ILE A 351 11.96 20.70 -31.80
N GLU A 352 11.58 19.50 -32.25
CA GLU A 352 11.52 19.11 -33.66
C GLU A 352 10.09 19.25 -34.21
N LEU A 353 9.91 19.07 -35.53
CA LEU A 353 8.59 19.14 -36.16
C LEU A 353 7.57 18.18 -35.51
N LYS A 354 7.99 16.96 -35.17
CA LYS A 354 7.16 16.00 -34.41
C LYS A 354 6.72 16.57 -33.06
N GLY A 355 7.62 17.21 -32.34
CA GLY A 355 7.32 17.89 -31.08
C GLY A 355 6.30 19.01 -31.25
N CYS A 356 6.47 19.86 -32.27
CA CYS A 356 5.53 20.95 -32.57
C CYS A 356 4.12 20.45 -32.86
N VAL A 357 4.00 19.34 -33.60
CA VAL A 357 2.72 18.70 -33.90
C VAL A 357 2.07 18.14 -32.63
N ALA A 358 2.86 17.47 -31.80
CA ALA A 358 2.40 16.91 -30.53
C ALA A 358 1.92 17.97 -29.53
N CYS A 359 2.48 19.19 -29.57
CA CYS A 359 2.01 20.31 -28.74
C CYS A 359 0.55 20.71 -29.04
N GLU A 360 0.04 20.45 -30.24
CA GLU A 360 -1.34 20.76 -30.64
C GLU A 360 -2.36 19.73 -30.10
N ILE A 361 -1.89 18.59 -29.61
CA ILE A 361 -2.72 17.48 -29.11
C ILE A 361 -2.74 17.52 -27.59
N THR A 362 -3.92 17.75 -27.01
CA THR A 362 -4.10 17.87 -25.55
C THR A 362 -5.17 16.93 -25.00
N SER A 363 -6.10 16.48 -25.83
CA SER A 363 -7.24 15.65 -25.39
C SER A 363 -6.93 14.15 -25.32
N ALA A 364 -5.74 13.72 -25.76
CA ALA A 364 -5.36 12.32 -25.94
C ALA A 364 -3.84 12.16 -25.90
N ASP A 365 -3.34 10.91 -25.99
CA ASP A 365 -1.91 10.60 -26.03
C ASP A 365 -1.22 11.23 -27.25
N GLU A 366 -0.48 12.30 -26.98
CA GLU A 366 0.21 13.12 -27.96
C GLU A 366 1.36 12.38 -28.67
N LEU A 367 2.01 11.41 -28.01
CA LEU A 367 3.14 10.69 -28.60
C LEU A 367 2.64 9.68 -29.62
N LEU A 368 1.65 8.86 -29.23
CA LEU A 368 1.10 7.83 -30.10
C LEU A 368 0.41 8.43 -31.32
N LEU A 369 -0.41 9.47 -31.14
CA LEU A 369 -1.09 10.13 -32.25
C LEU A 369 -0.11 10.75 -33.26
N THR A 370 0.94 11.39 -32.75
CA THR A 370 1.97 11.97 -33.61
C THR A 370 2.73 10.88 -34.37
N GLU A 371 3.12 9.78 -33.72
CA GLU A 371 3.76 8.66 -34.40
C GLU A 371 2.88 8.08 -35.52
N LEU A 372 1.58 7.86 -35.27
CA LEU A 372 0.65 7.37 -36.28
C LEU A 372 0.45 8.35 -37.44
N LEU A 373 0.52 9.65 -37.15
CA LEU A 373 0.41 10.71 -38.16
C LEU A 373 1.62 10.72 -39.09
N PHE A 374 2.84 10.61 -38.54
CA PHE A 374 4.08 10.56 -39.32
C PHE A 374 4.31 9.21 -40.01
N ASP A 375 3.84 8.09 -39.44
CA ASP A 375 3.83 6.77 -40.09
C ASP A 375 2.82 6.70 -41.26
N GLY A 376 1.99 7.74 -41.42
CA GLY A 376 1.09 7.90 -42.56
C GLY A 376 -0.14 7.00 -42.51
N VAL A 377 -0.54 6.53 -41.32
CA VAL A 377 -1.71 5.65 -41.13
C VAL A 377 -2.99 6.33 -41.61
N PHE A 378 -3.20 7.60 -41.23
CA PHE A 378 -4.40 8.36 -41.59
C PHE A 378 -4.51 8.70 -43.09
N ASN A 379 -3.40 8.67 -43.85
CA ASN A 379 -3.43 8.97 -45.28
C ASN A 379 -4.26 7.94 -46.06
N ARG A 380 -4.27 6.69 -45.60
CA ARG A 380 -4.91 5.55 -46.28
C ARG A 380 -6.38 5.39 -45.90
N LEU A 381 -6.81 6.03 -44.82
CA LEU A 381 -8.15 5.89 -44.26
C LEU A 381 -9.08 7.02 -44.75
N PRO A 382 -10.37 6.74 -44.98
CA PRO A 382 -11.40 7.75 -45.17
C PRO A 382 -11.81 8.38 -43.83
N ALA A 383 -12.50 9.52 -43.87
CA ALA A 383 -12.83 10.33 -42.70
C ALA A 383 -13.61 9.56 -41.61
N GLU A 384 -14.52 8.68 -42.00
CA GLU A 384 -15.35 7.87 -41.09
C GLU A 384 -14.51 6.84 -40.33
N GLN A 385 -13.52 6.24 -41.02
CA GLN A 385 -12.61 5.28 -40.40
C GLN A 385 -11.59 5.97 -39.49
N ILE A 386 -11.17 7.19 -39.83
CA ILE A 386 -10.33 8.02 -38.98
C ILE A 386 -11.07 8.34 -37.67
N ALA A 387 -12.32 8.79 -37.75
CA ALA A 387 -13.15 9.07 -36.58
C ALA A 387 -13.34 7.81 -35.71
N ALA A 388 -13.59 6.65 -36.34
CA ALA A 388 -13.67 5.38 -35.63
C ALA A 388 -12.36 5.04 -34.90
N LEU A 389 -11.20 5.13 -35.55
CA LEU A 389 -9.91 4.85 -34.92
C LEU A 389 -9.58 5.82 -33.78
N LEU A 390 -9.87 7.11 -33.95
CA LEU A 390 -9.63 8.13 -32.94
C LEU A 390 -10.53 7.97 -31.69
N SER A 391 -11.67 7.28 -31.83
CA SER A 391 -12.52 6.95 -30.68
C SER A 391 -11.81 6.12 -29.60
N CYS A 392 -10.79 5.34 -29.98
CA CYS A 392 -9.97 4.55 -29.06
C CYS A 392 -9.18 5.39 -28.05
N PHE A 393 -8.92 6.66 -28.35
CA PHE A 393 -8.14 7.56 -27.51
C PHE A 393 -8.98 8.32 -26.49
N VAL A 394 -10.28 8.48 -26.75
CA VAL A 394 -11.18 9.30 -25.92
C VAL A 394 -12.12 8.47 -25.05
N PHE A 395 -12.24 7.17 -25.33
CA PHE A 395 -13.12 6.28 -24.59
C PHE A 395 -12.42 5.66 -23.37
N GLU A 396 -12.85 6.06 -22.17
CA GLU A 396 -12.21 5.65 -20.90
C GLU A 396 -12.99 4.61 -20.11
N GLU A 397 -14.27 4.38 -20.42
CA GLU A 397 -15.15 3.50 -19.61
C GLU A 397 -14.87 2.01 -19.84
N ARG A 398 -15.33 1.16 -18.93
CA ARG A 398 -15.25 -0.30 -19.10
C ARG A 398 -16.46 -0.76 -19.91
N ALA A 399 -16.22 -1.53 -20.95
CA ALA A 399 -17.23 -2.15 -21.79
C ALA A 399 -16.90 -3.64 -21.93
N SER A 400 -17.92 -4.46 -22.07
CA SER A 400 -17.74 -5.92 -22.17
C SER A 400 -17.88 -6.43 -23.61
N GLU A 401 -18.62 -5.71 -24.44
CA GLU A 401 -18.90 -6.11 -25.82
C GLU A 401 -17.83 -5.63 -26.80
N MET A 402 -17.20 -6.57 -27.51
CA MET A 402 -16.21 -6.24 -28.53
C MET A 402 -16.87 -5.76 -29.83
N PRO A 403 -16.33 -4.72 -30.48
CA PRO A 403 -16.93 -4.13 -31.67
C PRO A 403 -16.80 -5.05 -32.88
N LYS A 404 -17.76 -4.97 -33.81
CA LYS A 404 -17.70 -5.68 -35.10
C LYS A 404 -16.96 -4.85 -36.14
N LEU A 405 -15.65 -5.07 -36.23
CA LEU A 405 -14.76 -4.29 -37.10
C LEU A 405 -14.68 -4.86 -38.53
N THR A 406 -14.56 -3.95 -39.51
CA THR A 406 -14.15 -4.30 -40.87
C THR A 406 -12.66 -4.64 -40.90
N LYS A 407 -12.21 -5.35 -41.94
CA LYS A 407 -10.79 -5.72 -42.09
C LYS A 407 -9.85 -4.52 -42.05
N GLU A 408 -10.22 -3.43 -42.72
CA GLU A 408 -9.44 -2.19 -42.76
C GLU A 408 -9.31 -1.54 -41.37
N LEU A 409 -10.40 -1.48 -40.59
CA LEU A 409 -10.39 -0.96 -39.22
C LEU A 409 -9.60 -1.85 -38.27
N SER A 410 -9.68 -3.18 -38.45
CA SER A 410 -8.88 -4.11 -37.64
C SER A 410 -7.38 -3.98 -37.92
N ASP A 411 -6.98 -3.75 -39.18
CA ASP A 411 -5.58 -3.54 -39.56
C ASP A 411 -5.05 -2.20 -39.01
N ALA A 412 -5.87 -1.15 -39.03
CA ALA A 412 -5.54 0.14 -38.43
C ALA A 412 -5.41 0.05 -36.90
N LEU A 413 -6.33 -0.64 -36.23
CA LEU A 413 -6.27 -0.88 -34.78
C LEU A 413 -5.01 -1.66 -34.39
N ARG A 414 -4.65 -2.69 -35.15
CA ARG A 414 -3.43 -3.47 -34.91
C ARG A 414 -2.18 -2.60 -35.05
N THR A 415 -2.13 -1.74 -36.07
CA THR A 415 -1.02 -0.79 -36.26
C THR A 415 -0.91 0.18 -35.09
N LEU A 416 -2.04 0.67 -34.57
CA LEU A 416 -2.09 1.49 -33.36
C LEU A 416 -1.50 0.75 -32.15
N GLN A 417 -1.95 -0.48 -31.89
CA GLN A 417 -1.48 -1.29 -30.77
C GLN A 417 0.01 -1.64 -30.87
N ASP A 418 0.50 -1.94 -32.07
CA ASP A 418 1.92 -2.23 -32.30
C ASP A 418 2.79 -0.99 -32.09
N THR A 419 2.33 0.19 -32.50
CA THR A 419 3.00 1.47 -32.22
C THR A 419 2.97 1.82 -30.73
N ALA A 420 1.83 1.61 -30.04
CA ALA A 420 1.73 1.81 -28.59
C ALA A 420 2.73 0.92 -27.84
N ARG A 421 2.84 -0.36 -28.23
CA ARG A 421 3.81 -1.30 -27.66
C ARG A 421 5.26 -0.86 -27.91
N ARG A 422 5.55 -0.33 -29.12
CA ARG A 422 6.86 0.26 -29.44
C ARG A 422 7.20 1.42 -28.50
N ILE A 423 6.27 2.34 -28.27
CA ILE A 423 6.48 3.50 -27.38
C ILE A 423 6.68 3.04 -25.93
N ALA A 424 5.91 2.08 -25.44
CA ALA A 424 6.05 1.53 -24.10
C ALA A 424 7.43 0.86 -23.89
N ARG A 425 7.91 0.09 -24.86
CA ARG A 425 9.27 -0.50 -24.84
C ARG A 425 10.36 0.55 -24.77
N ILE A 426 10.29 1.57 -25.64
CA ILE A 426 11.25 2.70 -25.64
C ILE A 426 11.21 3.44 -24.30
N SER A 427 10.01 3.59 -23.71
CA SER A 427 9.83 4.20 -22.39
C SER A 427 10.54 3.40 -21.30
N ASN A 428 10.38 2.08 -21.30
CA ASN A 428 11.05 1.18 -20.37
C ASN A 428 12.58 1.18 -20.53
N GLU A 429 13.09 1.17 -21.78
CA GLU A 429 14.53 1.32 -22.07
C GLU A 429 15.10 2.65 -21.53
N CYS A 430 14.28 3.71 -21.53
CA CYS A 430 14.64 5.02 -20.99
C CYS A 430 14.48 5.12 -19.46
N ARG A 431 14.20 4.01 -18.76
CA ARG A 431 13.92 3.94 -17.31
C ARG A 431 12.64 4.65 -16.87
N LEU A 432 11.70 4.88 -17.78
CA LEU A 432 10.34 5.30 -17.45
C LEU A 432 9.50 4.04 -17.27
N LYS A 433 9.15 3.70 -16.04
CA LYS A 433 8.41 2.46 -15.72
C LYS A 433 6.99 2.55 -16.27
N VAL A 434 6.75 1.87 -17.38
CA VAL A 434 5.43 1.78 -18.03
C VAL A 434 5.12 0.30 -18.25
N ASP A 435 3.95 -0.13 -17.78
CA ASP A 435 3.48 -1.49 -18.07
C ASP A 435 2.99 -1.55 -19.53
N GLU A 436 3.60 -2.44 -20.34
CA GLU A 436 3.32 -2.52 -21.79
C GLU A 436 1.86 -2.87 -22.06
N ASP A 437 1.32 -3.85 -21.34
CA ASP A 437 -0.04 -4.34 -21.55
C ASP A 437 -1.06 -3.30 -21.07
N SER A 438 -0.89 -2.72 -19.88
CA SER A 438 -1.77 -1.65 -19.39
C SER A 438 -1.75 -0.41 -20.27
N TYR A 439 -0.62 -0.08 -20.92
CA TYR A 439 -0.56 1.06 -21.83
C TYR A 439 -1.32 0.79 -23.12
N VAL A 440 -1.16 -0.39 -23.72
CA VAL A 440 -1.92 -0.78 -24.92
C VAL A 440 -3.43 -0.87 -24.61
N ASP A 441 -3.80 -1.45 -23.47
CA ASP A 441 -5.19 -1.63 -23.04
C ASP A 441 -5.89 -0.31 -22.67
N SER A 442 -5.13 0.78 -22.49
CA SER A 442 -5.69 2.12 -22.32
C SER A 442 -6.44 2.60 -23.56
N PHE A 443 -6.06 2.10 -24.75
CA PHE A 443 -6.68 2.45 -26.03
C PHE A 443 -7.80 1.44 -26.38
N LYS A 444 -9.02 1.80 -26.01
CA LYS A 444 -10.17 0.87 -26.01
C LYS A 444 -10.96 0.91 -27.31
N PRO A 445 -11.10 -0.21 -28.04
CA PRO A 445 -11.76 -0.23 -29.35
C PRO A 445 -13.30 -0.22 -29.31
N HIS A 446 -13.91 -0.32 -28.13
CA HIS A 446 -15.34 -0.57 -27.93
C HIS A 446 -16.30 0.44 -28.58
N MET A 447 -15.83 1.64 -28.92
CA MET A 447 -16.63 2.68 -29.58
C MET A 447 -16.43 2.76 -31.10
N MET A 448 -15.55 1.95 -31.68
CA MET A 448 -15.15 2.07 -33.08
C MET A 448 -16.30 1.82 -34.06
N ASP A 449 -17.09 0.75 -33.88
CA ASP A 449 -18.19 0.38 -34.78
C ASP A 449 -19.41 1.31 -34.63
N VAL A 450 -19.68 1.76 -33.39
CA VAL A 450 -20.63 2.83 -33.06
C VAL A 450 -20.29 4.11 -33.81
N VAL A 451 -19.07 4.61 -33.66
CA VAL A 451 -18.64 5.87 -34.28
C VAL A 451 -18.62 5.73 -35.81
N TYR A 452 -18.19 4.57 -36.32
CA TYR A 452 -18.23 4.30 -37.75
C TYR A 452 -19.66 4.30 -38.31
N SER A 453 -20.63 3.76 -37.57
CA SER A 453 -22.04 3.75 -38.00
C SER A 453 -22.67 5.14 -37.88
N TRP A 454 -22.35 5.87 -36.80
CA TRP A 454 -22.79 7.24 -36.57
C TRP A 454 -22.33 8.19 -37.68
N THR A 455 -21.05 8.14 -38.06
CA THR A 455 -20.48 9.00 -39.12
C THR A 455 -21.06 8.70 -40.50
N ARG A 456 -21.70 7.53 -40.69
CA ARG A 456 -22.42 7.16 -41.92
C ARG A 456 -23.91 7.51 -41.91
N GLY A 457 -24.39 8.21 -40.87
CA GLY A 457 -25.77 8.69 -40.78
C GLY A 457 -26.74 7.75 -40.07
N ALA A 458 -26.25 6.80 -39.27
CA ALA A 458 -27.13 6.00 -38.42
C ALA A 458 -27.84 6.88 -37.38
N SER A 459 -29.09 6.54 -37.04
CA SER A 459 -29.83 7.28 -36.01
C SER A 459 -29.28 6.97 -34.61
N PHE A 460 -29.46 7.90 -33.67
CA PHE A 460 -28.97 7.71 -32.30
C PHE A 460 -29.55 6.44 -31.65
N ALA A 461 -30.84 6.17 -31.91
CA ALA A 461 -31.51 4.96 -31.42
C ALA A 461 -30.87 3.66 -31.96
N GLN A 462 -30.42 3.66 -33.22
CA GLN A 462 -29.72 2.52 -33.80
C GLN A 462 -28.36 2.31 -33.14
N VAL A 463 -27.61 3.38 -32.93
CA VAL A 463 -26.30 3.33 -32.28
C VAL A 463 -26.39 2.85 -30.83
N CYS A 464 -27.37 3.33 -30.06
CA CYS A 464 -27.61 2.85 -28.70
C CYS A 464 -27.98 1.36 -28.65
N ALA A 465 -28.62 0.83 -29.68
CA ALA A 465 -28.95 -0.59 -29.75
C ALA A 465 -27.74 -1.48 -30.12
N MET A 466 -26.62 -0.90 -30.55
CA MET A 466 -25.41 -1.65 -30.93
C MET A 466 -24.49 -1.96 -29.74
N THR A 467 -24.66 -1.28 -28.61
CA THR A 467 -23.76 -1.41 -27.44
C THR A 467 -24.54 -1.40 -26.14
N ASP A 468 -23.95 -1.98 -25.10
CA ASP A 468 -24.43 -1.95 -23.71
C ASP A 468 -24.15 -0.64 -22.96
N LEU A 469 -23.57 0.37 -23.62
CA LEU A 469 -23.18 1.64 -23.03
C LEU A 469 -24.38 2.57 -22.78
N PHE A 470 -24.31 3.32 -21.68
CA PHE A 470 -25.27 4.38 -21.41
C PHE A 470 -25.19 5.50 -22.45
N GLU A 471 -26.34 6.06 -22.80
CA GLU A 471 -26.48 7.10 -23.84
C GLU A 471 -25.64 8.35 -23.52
N GLY A 472 -25.53 8.69 -22.23
CA GLY A 472 -24.68 9.79 -21.76
C GLY A 472 -23.19 9.56 -22.03
N THR A 473 -22.71 8.32 -21.92
CA THR A 473 -21.33 7.94 -22.24
C THR A 473 -21.06 8.11 -23.72
N ILE A 474 -21.96 7.63 -24.58
CA ILE A 474 -21.86 7.76 -26.04
C ILE A 474 -21.73 9.23 -26.44
N ILE A 475 -22.63 10.09 -25.95
CA ILE A 475 -22.63 11.53 -26.26
C ILE A 475 -21.34 12.20 -25.75
N ARG A 476 -20.88 11.86 -24.55
CA ARG A 476 -19.62 12.37 -24.00
C ARG A 476 -18.44 12.01 -24.89
N THR A 477 -18.33 10.75 -25.31
CA THR A 477 -17.27 10.27 -26.18
C THR A 477 -17.31 10.96 -27.54
N LEU A 478 -18.48 11.14 -28.15
CA LEU A 478 -18.61 11.87 -29.42
C LEU A 478 -18.15 13.33 -29.32
N ARG A 479 -18.47 14.02 -28.22
CA ARG A 479 -18.01 15.40 -27.99
C ARG A 479 -16.51 15.50 -27.75
N MET A 480 -15.93 14.54 -27.03
CA MET A 480 -14.47 14.47 -26.85
C MET A 480 -13.75 14.14 -28.16
N LEU A 481 -14.34 13.27 -28.98
CA LEU A 481 -13.84 12.94 -30.31
C LEU A 481 -13.86 14.15 -31.26
N GLU A 482 -14.92 14.96 -31.22
CA GLU A 482 -15.00 16.22 -31.97
C GLU A 482 -13.82 17.15 -31.64
N GLU A 483 -13.52 17.31 -30.35
CA GLU A 483 -12.39 18.13 -29.89
C GLU A 483 -11.05 17.53 -30.36
N LEU A 484 -10.89 16.22 -30.27
CA LEU A 484 -9.67 15.54 -30.73
C LEU A 484 -9.48 15.69 -32.25
N LEU A 485 -10.54 15.53 -33.05
CA LEU A 485 -10.50 15.75 -34.50
C LEU A 485 -10.09 17.17 -34.87
N ARG A 486 -10.59 18.17 -34.12
CA ARG A 486 -10.18 19.56 -34.28
C ARG A 486 -8.68 19.76 -33.99
N GLN A 487 -8.17 19.13 -32.94
CA GLN A 487 -6.75 19.16 -32.60
C GLN A 487 -5.89 18.48 -33.68
N MET A 488 -6.35 17.35 -34.21
CA MET A 488 -5.69 16.64 -35.32
C MET A 488 -5.68 17.45 -36.62
N ALA A 489 -6.74 18.22 -36.91
CA ALA A 489 -6.76 19.14 -38.05
C ALA A 489 -5.71 20.27 -37.90
N ASN A 490 -5.58 20.85 -36.71
CA ASN A 490 -4.53 21.83 -36.41
C ASN A 490 -3.14 21.21 -36.52
N ALA A 491 -2.94 20.00 -35.99
CA ALA A 491 -1.70 19.25 -36.09
C ALA A 491 -1.32 18.98 -37.57
N ALA A 492 -2.27 18.60 -38.41
CA ALA A 492 -2.06 18.41 -39.85
C ALA A 492 -1.68 19.71 -40.58
N ARG A 493 -2.25 20.85 -40.16
CA ARG A 493 -1.90 22.17 -40.67
C ARG A 493 -0.45 22.52 -40.34
N THR A 494 0.00 22.23 -39.12
CA THR A 494 1.40 22.42 -38.70
C THR A 494 2.39 21.58 -39.52
N ILE A 495 1.99 20.38 -39.95
CA ILE A 495 2.78 19.53 -40.87
C ILE A 495 2.79 20.10 -42.31
N GLY A 496 1.79 20.91 -42.68
CA GLY A 496 1.60 21.41 -44.04
C GLY A 496 0.84 20.44 -44.96
N SER A 497 0.14 19.44 -44.41
CA SER A 497 -0.67 18.50 -45.21
C SER A 497 -2.13 18.94 -45.28
N ALA A 498 -2.46 19.73 -46.31
CA ALA A 498 -3.84 20.17 -46.56
C ALA A 498 -4.81 18.97 -46.76
N SER A 499 -4.32 17.86 -47.31
CA SER A 499 -5.14 16.65 -47.53
C SER A 499 -5.62 16.02 -46.22
N LEU A 500 -4.76 15.97 -45.20
CA LEU A 500 -5.11 15.43 -43.89
C LEU A 500 -6.01 16.40 -43.12
N GLU A 501 -5.74 17.71 -43.22
CA GLU A 501 -6.59 18.73 -42.61
C GLU A 501 -8.04 18.62 -43.10
N VAL A 502 -8.25 18.48 -44.42
CA VAL A 502 -9.60 18.28 -44.99
C VAL A 502 -10.25 17.01 -44.44
N LYS A 503 -9.53 15.88 -44.40
CA LYS A 503 -10.06 14.62 -43.86
C LYS A 503 -10.47 14.70 -42.39
N PHE A 504 -9.66 15.35 -41.55
CA PHE A 504 -9.98 15.53 -40.13
C PHE A 504 -11.19 16.45 -39.94
N ASN A 505 -11.28 17.53 -40.73
CA ASN A 505 -12.45 18.40 -40.73
C ASN A 505 -13.71 17.66 -41.20
N GLU A 506 -13.65 16.85 -42.25
CA GLU A 506 -14.76 16.00 -42.72
C GLU A 506 -15.23 15.02 -41.62
N GLY A 507 -14.30 14.40 -40.90
CA GLY A 507 -14.61 13.56 -39.74
C GLY A 507 -15.31 14.35 -38.63
N GLN A 508 -14.87 15.58 -38.37
CA GLN A 508 -15.50 16.48 -37.39
C GLN A 508 -16.94 16.86 -37.80
N PHE A 509 -17.17 17.17 -39.08
CA PHE A 509 -18.52 17.45 -39.59
C PHE A 509 -19.41 16.21 -39.55
N SER A 510 -18.87 15.03 -39.83
CA SER A 510 -19.63 13.78 -39.81
C SER A 510 -20.03 13.36 -38.38
N THR A 511 -19.21 13.68 -37.38
CA THR A 511 -19.51 13.41 -35.97
C THR A 511 -20.51 14.40 -35.37
N THR A 512 -20.58 15.63 -35.89
CA THR A 512 -21.48 16.71 -35.39
C THR A 512 -22.77 16.89 -36.22
N GLY A 513 -22.71 16.55 -37.51
CA GLY A 513 -23.75 16.82 -38.52
C GLY A 513 -24.96 15.89 -38.45
N CYS A 514 -24.83 14.72 -37.84
CA CYS A 514 -25.96 13.87 -37.47
C CYS A 514 -26.67 14.45 -36.24
N ARG A 515 -27.17 15.68 -36.33
CA ARG A 515 -28.01 16.24 -35.26
C ARG A 515 -29.27 15.41 -35.16
N CYS A 516 -29.55 14.97 -33.93
CA CYS A 516 -30.73 14.23 -33.49
C CYS A 516 -32.01 14.76 -34.17
N GLY A 517 -32.40 14.11 -35.25
CA GLY A 517 -33.71 14.23 -35.89
C GLY A 517 -34.60 13.09 -35.43
#